data_AF-A0A1S8ADU3-F1
#
_entry.id   AF-A0A1S8ADU3-F1
#
_cell.length_a   1.000
_cell.length_b   1.000
_cell.length_c   1.000
_cell.angle_alpha   90.00
_cell.angle_beta   90.00
_cell.angle_gamma   90.00
#
_symmetry.space_group_name_H-M   'P 1'
#
loop_
_entity.id
_entity.type
_entity.pdbx_description
1 polymer ?
#
loop_
_entity_poly.entity_id
_entity_poly.type
_entity_poly.pdbx_seq_one_letter_code
_entity_poly.pdbx_strand_id
1 'polypeptide(L)'
;MKLKGEKLTAHCLVGKTLQICSVSWKGIRAVMQQAWKSTKELKVESLGDNIFILTFASESEKKRILYGGPWHFGRSLMVIT
;
A
#
# COMPACT_ATOMS: atom_id res chain seq x y z
N MET A 1 -15.85 -18.98 -5.87
CA MET A 1 -14.46 -18.48 -5.91
C MET A 1 -14.08 -18.12 -4.48
N LYS A 2 -13.29 -18.98 -3.81
CA LYS A 2 -13.09 -18.91 -2.35
C LYS A 2 -12.20 -17.71 -2.01
N LEU A 3 -12.75 -16.71 -1.33
CA LEU A 3 -11.95 -15.74 -0.58
C LEU A 3 -11.33 -16.51 0.59
N LYS A 4 -10.14 -17.04 0.35
CA LYS A 4 -9.32 -17.63 1.41
C LYS A 4 -8.89 -16.44 2.26
N GLY A 5 -9.60 -16.23 3.37
CA GLY A 5 -9.16 -15.35 4.44
C GLY A 5 -7.88 -15.92 5.05
N GLU A 6 -6.79 -15.87 4.28
CA GLU A 6 -5.46 -16.09 4.81
C GLU A 6 -5.17 -14.90 5.71
N LYS A 7 -4.91 -15.22 6.99
CA LYS A 7 -4.44 -14.32 8.03
C LYS A 7 -3.78 -13.07 7.44
N LEU A 8 -4.42 -11.90 7.60
CA LEU A 8 -3.71 -10.63 7.49
C LEU A 8 -2.59 -10.69 8.53
N THR A 9 -1.42 -11.07 8.06
CA THR A 9 -0.22 -11.25 8.88
C THR A 9 0.19 -9.91 9.44
N ALA A 10 0.91 -9.92 10.56
CA ALA A 10 1.36 -8.71 11.22
C ALA A 10 2.00 -7.74 10.21
N HIS A 11 1.74 -6.44 10.37
CA HIS A 11 2.35 -5.34 9.61
C HIS A 11 1.76 -5.03 8.21
N CYS A 12 0.46 -5.24 7.97
CA CYS A 12 -0.22 -4.75 6.76
C CYS A 12 -0.99 -3.44 6.96
N LEU A 13 -1.17 -2.68 5.87
CA LEU A 13 -2.15 -1.59 5.71
C LEU A 13 -2.91 -1.77 4.40
N VAL A 14 -4.08 -1.15 4.31
CA VAL A 14 -4.83 -1.01 3.06
C VAL A 14 -4.62 0.39 2.51
N GLY A 15 -4.21 0.48 1.25
CA GLY A 15 -4.06 1.74 0.52
C GLY A 15 -5.11 1.86 -0.58
N LYS A 16 -5.83 2.97 -0.67
CA LYS A 16 -6.72 3.29 -1.80
C LYS A 16 -6.26 4.56 -2.49
N THR A 17 -6.02 4.50 -3.80
CA THR A 17 -5.76 5.72 -4.58
C THR A 17 -7.06 6.29 -5.15
N LEU A 18 -7.29 7.58 -4.94
CA LEU A 18 -8.50 8.28 -5.34
C LEU A 18 -8.39 8.74 -6.80
N GLN A 19 -8.53 7.79 -7.73
CA GLN A 19 -8.50 8.05 -9.17
C GLN A 19 -9.41 7.10 -9.94
N ILE A 20 -9.83 7.55 -11.12
CA ILE A 20 -10.75 6.81 -12.01
C ILE A 20 -10.01 5.71 -12.78
N CYS A 21 -8.81 6.00 -13.29
CA CYS A 21 -8.02 5.05 -14.06
C CYS A 21 -7.43 3.95 -13.18
N SER A 22 -7.36 2.73 -13.69
CA SER A 22 -6.73 1.63 -12.96
C SER A 22 -5.22 1.86 -12.80
N VAL A 23 -4.72 1.55 -11.60
CA VAL A 23 -3.31 1.69 -11.27
C VAL A 23 -2.64 0.33 -11.18
N SER A 24 -1.47 0.23 -11.81
CA SER A 24 -0.62 -0.95 -11.69
C SER A 24 -0.04 -1.07 -10.28
N TRP A 25 -0.24 -2.24 -9.65
CA TRP A 25 0.38 -2.56 -8.36
C TRP A 25 1.91 -2.46 -8.40
N LYS A 26 2.54 -2.77 -9.54
CA LYS A 26 4.00 -2.63 -9.74
C LYS A 26 4.42 -1.16 -9.67
N GLY A 27 3.61 -0.26 -10.22
CA GLY A 27 3.84 1.19 -10.15
C GLY A 27 3.74 1.70 -8.72
N ILE A 28 2.68 1.30 -8.00
CA ILE A 28 2.50 1.60 -6.57
C ILE A 28 3.70 1.15 -5.77
N ARG A 29 4.13 -0.11 -5.96
CA ARG A 29 5.30 -0.66 -5.30
C ARG A 29 6.55 0.18 -5.52
N ALA A 30 6.89 0.46 -6.78
CA ALA A 30 8.11 1.18 -7.13
C ALA A 30 8.12 2.61 -6.56
N VAL A 31 7.04 3.35 -6.77
CA VAL A 31 6.93 4.76 -6.34
C VAL A 31 6.87 4.86 -4.82
N MET A 32 6.03 4.04 -4.16
CA MET A 32 5.84 4.17 -2.72
C MET A 32 7.02 3.63 -1.93
N GLN A 33 7.70 2.58 -2.41
CA GLN A 33 8.93 2.11 -1.76
C GLN A 33 10.01 3.21 -1.73
N GLN A 34 10.14 3.98 -2.82
CA GLN A 34 11.04 5.13 -2.87
C GLN A 34 10.53 6.29 -1.98
N ALA A 35 9.26 6.67 -2.10
CA ALA A 35 8.68 7.79 -1.36
C ALA A 35 8.74 7.57 0.16
N TRP A 36 8.46 6.35 0.62
CA TRP A 36 8.54 5.99 2.04
C TRP A 36 9.94 5.69 2.53
N LYS A 37 10.94 5.68 1.64
CA LYS A 37 12.33 5.31 1.96
C LYS A 37 12.40 3.94 2.66
N SER A 38 11.61 2.99 2.18
CA SER A 38 11.58 1.64 2.73
C SER A 38 12.87 0.91 2.36
N THR A 39 13.61 0.48 3.37
CA THR A 39 14.90 -0.22 3.19
C THR A 39 14.69 -1.68 2.79
N LYS A 40 13.58 -2.26 3.23
CA LYS A 40 13.16 -3.62 2.87
C LYS A 40 12.10 -3.55 1.77
N GLU A 41 12.00 -4.65 1.04
CA GLU A 41 11.07 -4.77 -0.07
C GLU A 41 9.61 -4.61 0.40
N LEU A 42 8.91 -3.62 -0.15
CA LEU A 42 7.47 -3.43 0.05
C LEU A 42 6.73 -4.47 -0.79
N LYS A 43 5.82 -5.24 -0.20
CA LYS A 43 4.92 -6.11 -0.98
C LYS A 43 3.59 -5.40 -1.20
N VAL A 44 3.11 -5.47 -2.44
CA VAL A 44 1.85 -4.82 -2.87
C VAL A 44 1.01 -5.83 -3.61
N GLU A 45 -0.22 -6.02 -3.15
CA GLU A 45 -1.24 -6.85 -3.80
C GLU A 45 -2.43 -5.97 -4.17
N SER A 46 -2.97 -6.16 -5.38
CA SER A 46 -4.15 -5.41 -5.83
C SER A 46 -5.43 -6.16 -5.45
N LEU A 47 -6.38 -5.46 -4.84
CA LEU A 47 -7.74 -5.95 -4.59
C LEU A 47 -8.75 -5.48 -5.65
N GLY A 48 -8.29 -4.76 -6.69
CA GLY A 48 -9.18 -4.08 -7.63
C GLY A 48 -9.59 -2.69 -7.13
N ASP A 49 -10.28 -1.92 -7.97
CA ASP A 49 -10.79 -0.58 -7.65
C ASP A 49 -9.76 0.38 -7.02
N ASN A 50 -8.51 0.25 -7.46
CA ASN A 50 -7.37 1.01 -6.95
C ASN A 50 -7.15 0.86 -5.43
N ILE A 51 -7.54 -0.30 -4.88
CA ILE A 51 -7.31 -0.73 -3.51
C ILE A 51 -6.15 -1.73 -3.51
N PHE A 52 -5.23 -1.56 -2.57
CA PHE A 52 -4.01 -2.32 -2.45
C PHE A 52 -3.79 -2.77 -1.01
N ILE A 53 -3.33 -4.02 -0.82
CA ILE A 53 -2.74 -4.46 0.43
C ILE A 53 -1.25 -4.13 0.38
N LEU A 54 -0.78 -3.42 1.40
CA LEU A 54 0.61 -3.01 1.56
C LEU A 54 1.18 -3.76 2.76
N THR A 55 2.13 -4.66 2.51
CA THR A 55 2.75 -5.46 3.58
C THR A 55 4.15 -4.95 3.84
N PHE A 56 4.39 -4.53 5.09
CA PHE A 56 5.65 -3.96 5.55
C PHE A 56 6.51 -5.00 6.26
N ALA A 57 7.81 -4.72 6.32
CA ALA A 57 8.75 -5.65 6.96
C ALA A 57 8.82 -5.49 8.49
N SER A 58 8.21 -4.45 9.06
CA SER A 58 8.16 -4.22 10.50
C SER A 58 6.97 -3.35 10.93
N GLU A 59 6.53 -3.49 12.18
CA GLU A 59 5.47 -2.64 12.75
C GLU A 59 5.89 -1.16 12.81
N SER A 60 7.17 -0.89 13.08
CA SER A 60 7.70 0.47 13.16
C SER A 60 7.59 1.19 11.81
N GLU A 61 7.91 0.50 10.72
CA GLU A 61 7.75 1.02 9.36
C GLU A 61 6.27 1.24 9.03
N LYS A 62 5.41 0.26 9.32
CA LYS A 62 3.96 0.39 9.17
C LYS A 62 3.42 1.62 9.89
N LYS A 63 3.75 1.80 11.18
CA LYS A 63 3.27 2.94 11.98
C LYS A 63 3.79 4.26 11.44
N ARG A 64 5.08 4.32 11.06
CA ARG A 64 5.67 5.53 10.46
C ARG A 64 4.94 5.94 9.18
N ILE A 65 4.56 4.96 8.35
CA ILE A 65 3.85 5.23 7.09
C ILE A 65 2.40 5.61 7.38
N LEU A 66 1.71 4.90 8.27
CA LEU A 66 0.33 5.21 8.65
C LEU A 66 0.19 6.63 9.20
N TYR A 67 1.07 7.03 10.14
CA TYR A 67 1.00 8.33 10.80
C TYR A 67 1.77 9.44 10.08
N GLY A 68 2.58 9.12 9.08
CA GLY A 68 3.39 10.09 8.33
C GLY A 68 2.68 10.70 7.12
N GLY A 69 1.43 10.32 6.86
CA GLY A 69 0.64 10.84 5.74
C GLY A 69 0.16 12.29 5.94
N PRO A 70 -0.52 12.88 4.93
CA PRO A 70 -1.11 12.22 3.75
C PRO A 70 -0.10 11.80 2.68
N TRP A 71 -0.45 10.80 1.88
CA TRP A 71 0.39 10.28 0.80
C TRP A 71 -0.24 10.52 -0.56
N HIS A 72 0.59 10.76 -1.57
CA HIS A 72 0.17 10.92 -2.95
C HIS A 72 0.82 9.86 -3.83
N PHE A 73 0.07 9.34 -4.79
CA PHE A 73 0.60 8.56 -5.91
C PHE A 73 0.37 9.36 -7.20
N GLY A 74 1.44 9.95 -7.73
CA GLY A 74 1.34 10.92 -8.82
C GLY A 74 0.54 12.15 -8.36
N ARG A 75 -0.56 12.45 -9.06
CA ARG A 75 -1.46 13.58 -8.76
C ARG A 75 -2.68 13.20 -7.90
N SER A 76 -2.75 11.95 -7.45
CA SER A 76 -3.92 11.41 -6.75
C SER A 76 -3.59 11.12 -5.29
N LEU A 77 -4.52 11.43 -4.39
CA LEU A 77 -4.38 11.11 -2.97
C LEU A 77 -4.43 9.58 -2.78
N MET A 78 -3.53 9.06 -1.93
CA MET A 78 -3.56 7.70 -1.42
C MET A 78 -4.01 7.74 0.04
N VAL A 79 -5.20 7.21 0.30
CA VAL A 79 -5.72 7.00 1.66
C VAL A 79 -5.14 5.69 2.17
N ILE A 80 -4.62 5.67 3.40
CA ILE A 80 -4.03 4.49 4.03
C ILE A 80 -4.74 4.24 5.37
N THR A 81 -5.11 2.98 5.62
CA THR A 81 -5.81 2.53 6.83
C THR A 81 -5.29 1.18 7.33
#